data_AF-A0A8T7LWQ6-F1
#
_entry.id   AF-A0A8T7LWQ6-F1
#
_cell.length_a   1.000
_cell.length_b   1.000
_cell.length_c   1.000
_cell.angle_alpha   90.00
_cell.angle_beta   90.00
_cell.angle_gamma   90.00
#
_symmetry.space_group_name_H-M   'P 1'
#
loop_
_entity.id
_entity.type
_entity.pdbx_description
1 polymer ?
#
loop_
_entity_poly.entity_id
_entity_poly.type
_entity_poly.pdbx_seq_one_letter_code
_entity_poly.pdbx_strand_id
1 'polypeptide(L)'
;MRLNIRWVSYIWALPLFVLLVVACGDNTATPVPPATTAAVAATHSTTTTAAVTTAATTTTAVPNPTLPLPTQADTTAEAGRQAFAKVCAGCHLGQGTQAGKAPVLALSTNAINADFVRNQVRKGGKLMPPISTSRISDADLENVIVYLKAIHKS
;
A
#
# COMPACT_ATOMS: atom_id res chain seq x y z
N MET A 1 48.84 -10.29 -9.37
CA MET A 1 47.68 -10.83 -8.64
C MET A 1 47.80 -10.38 -7.18
N ARG A 2 47.12 -9.29 -6.80
CA ARG A 2 47.15 -8.73 -5.44
C ARG A 2 45.76 -8.92 -4.84
N LEU A 3 45.65 -9.87 -3.92
CA LEU A 3 44.42 -10.28 -3.24
C LEU A 3 44.17 -9.32 -2.07
N ASN A 4 43.30 -8.32 -2.26
CA ASN A 4 42.94 -7.37 -1.21
C ASN A 4 41.87 -7.97 -0.28
N ILE A 5 42.32 -8.62 0.79
CA ILE A 5 41.52 -9.02 1.95
C ILE A 5 41.21 -7.76 2.77
N ARG A 6 40.00 -7.19 2.59
CA ARG A 6 39.47 -6.08 3.42
C ARG A 6 38.25 -6.47 4.25
N TRP A 7 38.10 -7.76 4.60
CA TRP A 7 36.88 -8.30 5.21
C TRP A 7 36.93 -8.58 6.73
N VAL A 8 38.00 -8.19 7.44
CA VAL A 8 38.23 -8.66 8.84
C VAL A 8 38.50 -7.53 9.84
N SER A 9 37.79 -6.39 9.77
CA SER A 9 38.05 -5.31 10.75
C SER A 9 36.84 -4.50 11.24
N TYR A 10 35.61 -4.99 11.10
CA TYR A 10 34.42 -4.27 11.59
C TYR A 10 33.54 -5.08 12.55
N ILE A 11 34.15 -5.93 13.38
CA ILE A 11 33.45 -6.78 14.37
C ILE A 11 33.71 -6.35 15.83
N TRP A 12 34.48 -5.29 16.09
CA TRP A 12 34.95 -4.98 17.47
C TRP A 12 34.84 -3.51 17.90
N ALA A 13 33.75 -2.82 17.58
CA ALA A 13 33.47 -1.52 18.22
C ALA A 13 31.97 -1.19 18.25
N LEU A 14 31.36 -1.41 19.42
CA LEU A 14 30.30 -0.61 20.08
C LEU A 14 29.20 -1.49 20.72
N PRO A 15 29.47 -2.06 21.90
CA PRO A 15 28.43 -2.49 22.82
C PRO A 15 28.04 -1.30 23.71
N LEU A 16 26.89 -0.63 23.48
CA LEU A 16 26.15 0.21 24.44
C LEU A 16 25.03 1.00 23.73
N PHE A 17 23.86 0.39 23.58
CA PHE A 17 22.59 1.14 23.58
C PHE A 17 21.45 0.20 24.02
N VAL A 18 21.61 -0.33 25.23
CA VAL A 18 20.52 -0.89 26.03
C VAL A 18 20.04 0.26 26.91
N LEU A 19 18.83 0.78 26.67
CA LEU A 19 17.80 1.13 27.68
C LEU A 19 16.79 2.17 27.17
N LEU A 20 15.50 1.83 27.40
CA LEU A 20 14.31 2.70 27.50
C LEU A 20 13.82 3.25 26.15
N VAL A 21 12.64 2.85 25.65
CA VAL A 21 11.35 3.15 26.26
C VAL A 21 10.37 1.98 26.13
N VAL A 22 9.97 1.44 27.28
CA VAL A 22 8.68 0.78 27.51
C VAL A 22 7.63 1.88 27.48
N ALA A 23 6.73 1.83 26.50
CA ALA A 23 5.43 2.46 26.61
C ALA A 23 4.39 1.35 26.41
N CYS A 24 3.80 0.93 27.53
CA CYS A 24 2.57 0.16 27.54
C CYS A 24 1.51 0.95 26.77
N GLY A 25 1.01 0.36 25.70
CA GLY A 25 -0.16 0.82 24.97
C GLY A 25 -1.14 -0.32 24.87
N ASP A 26 -1.61 -0.80 26.03
CA ASP A 26 -2.77 -1.68 26.16
C ASP A 26 -3.99 -0.96 25.59
N ASN A 27 -4.24 -1.11 24.29
CA ASN A 27 -5.54 -0.83 23.73
C ASN A 27 -6.45 -2.01 24.09
N THR A 28 -7.02 -1.89 25.28
CA THR A 28 -8.15 -2.63 25.82
C THR A 28 -9.11 -3.04 24.70
N ALA A 29 -9.17 -4.34 24.44
CA ALA A 29 -10.27 -4.96 23.71
C ALA A 29 -11.56 -4.74 24.52
N THR A 30 -12.45 -3.89 24.04
CA THR A 30 -13.84 -3.85 24.46
C THR A 30 -14.62 -4.92 23.67
N PRO A 31 -15.25 -5.91 24.33
CA PRO A 31 -16.18 -6.81 23.66
C PRO A 31 -17.62 -6.49 24.08
N VAL A 32 -18.47 -6.02 23.16
CA VAL A 32 -19.93 -6.13 23.28
C VAL A 32 -20.60 -6.01 21.88
N PRO A 33 -21.86 -6.45 21.69
CA PRO A 33 -22.33 -7.72 21.11
C PRO A 33 -22.96 -7.57 19.71
N PRO A 34 -23.36 -8.66 19.01
CA PRO A 34 -24.10 -8.58 17.75
C PRO A 34 -25.61 -8.48 18.00
N ALA A 35 -26.31 -7.54 17.34
CA ALA A 35 -27.74 -7.68 17.06
C ALA A 35 -28.26 -6.71 15.98
N THR A 36 -28.83 -7.32 14.94
CA THR A 36 -30.09 -6.93 14.26
C THR A 36 -30.12 -5.76 13.26
N THR A 37 -30.23 -6.15 11.99
CA THR A 37 -31.24 -5.76 10.98
C THR A 37 -31.94 -4.39 11.12
N ALA A 38 -31.76 -3.51 10.13
CA ALA A 38 -32.84 -2.78 9.47
C ALA A 38 -32.34 -2.05 8.22
N ALA A 39 -32.94 -2.41 7.08
CA ALA A 39 -32.86 -1.64 5.85
C ALA A 39 -33.75 -0.39 5.96
N VAL A 40 -33.23 0.75 5.48
CA VAL A 40 -33.99 1.95 5.10
C VAL A 40 -33.18 2.61 4.00
N ALA A 41 -33.57 2.39 2.75
CA ALA A 41 -34.51 3.23 1.99
C ALA A 41 -33.80 4.46 1.43
N ALA A 42 -33.73 4.46 0.10
CA ALA A 42 -33.17 5.51 -0.73
C ALA A 42 -33.79 6.87 -0.40
N THR A 43 -32.98 7.92 -0.49
CA THR A 43 -33.47 9.27 -0.75
C THR A 43 -32.53 9.90 -1.76
N HIS A 44 -32.99 9.96 -3.00
CA HIS A 44 -32.42 10.83 -4.01
C HIS A 44 -32.77 12.27 -3.64
N SER A 45 -31.77 13.16 -3.61
CA SER A 45 -32.00 14.61 -3.62
C SER A 45 -31.50 15.17 -4.95
N THR A 46 -32.46 15.74 -5.68
CA THR A 46 -32.31 16.46 -6.94
C THR A 46 -31.61 17.80 -6.74
N THR A 47 -30.66 18.07 -7.65
CA THR A 47 -30.32 19.33 -8.33
C THR A 47 -30.96 20.62 -7.82
N THR A 48 -30.15 21.67 -7.54
CA THR A 48 -30.17 22.98 -8.23
C THR A 48 -28.99 23.89 -7.84
N THR A 49 -28.45 24.50 -8.88
CA THR A 49 -27.45 25.56 -9.08
C THR A 49 -27.46 26.73 -8.08
N ALA A 50 -26.26 27.20 -7.70
CA ALA A 50 -25.94 28.62 -7.55
C ALA A 50 -24.42 28.85 -7.64
N ALA A 51 -24.01 29.55 -8.70
CA ALA A 51 -22.67 30.12 -8.82
C ALA A 51 -22.51 31.27 -7.82
N VAL A 52 -21.42 31.27 -7.06
CA VAL A 52 -20.96 32.44 -6.32
C VAL A 52 -19.51 32.69 -6.73
N THR A 53 -19.34 33.74 -7.52
CA THR A 53 -18.08 34.40 -7.79
C THR A 53 -17.61 35.08 -6.50
N THR A 54 -16.42 34.75 -6.01
CA THR A 54 -15.72 35.58 -5.02
C THR A 54 -14.26 35.70 -5.44
N ALA A 55 -13.81 36.96 -5.49
CA ALA A 55 -12.55 37.41 -6.04
C ALA A 55 -11.34 36.82 -5.31
N ALA A 56 -10.36 36.36 -6.09
CA ALA A 56 -9.06 35.93 -5.62
C ALA A 56 -8.25 37.13 -5.12
N THR A 57 -7.83 37.07 -3.86
CA THR A 57 -6.80 37.95 -3.30
C THR A 57 -5.45 37.44 -3.79
N THR A 58 -4.80 38.17 -4.69
CA THR A 58 -3.43 37.89 -5.12
C THR A 58 -2.47 38.28 -3.99
N THR A 59 -2.18 37.31 -3.12
CA THR A 59 -1.00 37.37 -2.24
C THR A 59 0.18 36.82 -3.02
N THR A 60 1.17 37.66 -3.30
CA THR A 60 2.46 37.26 -3.85
C THR A 60 3.17 36.34 -2.85
N ALA A 61 3.06 35.03 -3.07
CA ALA A 61 3.78 34.02 -2.31
C ALA A 61 5.27 34.08 -2.69
N VAL A 62 6.10 34.35 -1.71
CA VAL A 62 7.55 34.18 -1.78
C VAL A 62 7.84 32.69 -2.07
N PRO A 63 8.68 32.34 -3.06
CA PRO A 63 9.02 30.95 -3.31
C PRO A 63 9.86 30.42 -2.14
N ASN A 64 9.20 29.73 -1.22
CA ASN A 64 9.86 28.85 -0.27
C ASN A 64 10.46 27.68 -1.06
N PRO A 65 11.74 27.31 -0.88
CA PRO A 65 12.30 26.11 -1.50
C PRO A 65 11.59 24.89 -0.93
N THR A 66 10.49 24.53 -1.58
CA THR A 66 9.58 23.48 -1.16
C THR A 66 10.10 22.20 -1.77
N LEU A 67 10.56 21.29 -0.91
CA LEU A 67 10.80 19.90 -1.28
C LEU A 67 9.55 19.40 -2.04
N PRO A 68 9.69 18.67 -3.17
CA PRO A 68 8.54 18.19 -3.92
C PRO A 68 7.57 17.46 -2.98
N LEU A 69 6.32 17.94 -2.92
CA LEU A 69 5.27 17.25 -2.18
C LEU A 69 5.08 15.86 -2.82
N PRO A 70 5.00 14.76 -2.04
CA PRO A 70 4.75 13.44 -2.59
C PRO A 70 3.51 13.48 -3.48
N THR A 71 3.62 12.92 -4.70
CA THR A 71 2.49 12.96 -5.63
C THR A 71 1.41 11.98 -5.16
N GLN A 72 0.16 12.22 -5.54
CA GLN A 72 -0.96 11.33 -5.20
C GLN A 72 -0.71 9.87 -5.65
N ALA A 73 0.06 9.68 -6.73
CA ALA A 73 0.44 8.33 -7.17
C ALA A 73 1.43 7.65 -6.20
N ASP A 74 2.32 8.41 -5.56
CA ASP A 74 3.28 7.89 -4.58
C ASP A 74 2.56 7.44 -3.31
N THR A 75 1.58 8.22 -2.84
CA THR A 75 0.76 7.88 -1.67
C THR A 75 -0.12 6.66 -1.94
N THR A 76 -0.70 6.58 -3.15
CA THR A 76 -1.52 5.44 -3.59
C THR A 76 -0.66 4.18 -3.74
N ALA A 77 0.55 4.28 -4.30
CA ALA A 77 1.49 3.17 -4.40
C ALA A 77 1.98 2.70 -3.03
N GLU A 78 2.16 3.61 -2.06
CA GLU A 78 2.49 3.26 -0.69
C GLU A 78 1.33 2.53 0.02
N ALA A 79 0.09 3.01 -0.11
CA ALA A 79 -1.08 2.28 0.39
C ALA A 79 -1.16 0.88 -0.24
N GLY A 80 -0.87 0.77 -1.53
CA GLY A 80 -0.77 -0.50 -2.25
C GLY A 80 0.31 -1.42 -1.71
N ARG A 81 1.50 -0.90 -1.39
CA ARG A 81 2.58 -1.66 -0.74
C ARG A 81 2.12 -2.29 0.57
N GLN A 82 1.40 -1.53 1.38
CA GLN A 82 0.92 -1.98 2.69
C GLN A 82 -0.16 -3.05 2.56
N ALA A 83 -1.12 -2.86 1.65
CA ALA A 83 -2.12 -3.88 1.35
C ALA A 83 -1.48 -5.17 0.79
N PHE A 84 -0.49 -5.02 -0.10
CA PHE A 84 0.28 -6.14 -0.63
C PHE A 84 0.98 -6.94 0.47
N ALA A 85 1.64 -6.26 1.41
CA ALA A 85 2.36 -6.90 2.51
C ALA A 85 1.45 -7.79 3.37
N LYS A 86 0.20 -7.36 3.59
CA LYS A 86 -0.77 -8.07 4.43
C LYS A 86 -1.34 -9.33 3.77
N VAL A 87 -1.51 -9.32 2.44
CA VAL A 87 -2.32 -10.33 1.74
C VAL A 87 -1.52 -11.13 0.71
N CYS A 88 -0.62 -10.49 -0.02
CA CYS A 88 0.06 -11.06 -1.18
C CYS A 88 1.46 -11.59 -0.85
N ALA A 89 2.14 -10.95 0.10
CA ALA A 89 3.56 -11.20 0.40
C ALA A 89 3.85 -12.61 0.96
N GLY A 90 2.84 -13.32 1.48
CA GLY A 90 2.99 -14.70 1.94
C GLY A 90 3.39 -15.67 0.82
N CYS A 91 3.02 -15.36 -0.43
CA CYS A 91 3.36 -16.18 -1.60
C CYS A 91 4.27 -15.42 -2.58
N HIS A 92 4.01 -14.13 -2.80
CA HIS A 92 4.78 -13.27 -3.70
C HIS A 92 5.86 -12.50 -2.93
N LEU A 93 7.02 -13.14 -2.80
CA LEU A 93 8.10 -12.70 -1.92
C LEU A 93 8.76 -11.38 -2.37
N GLY A 94 9.48 -10.75 -1.44
CA GLY A 94 10.19 -9.50 -1.69
C GLY A 94 9.28 -8.38 -2.18
N GLN A 95 8.05 -8.32 -1.66
CA GLN A 95 7.01 -7.40 -2.14
C GLN A 95 6.71 -7.56 -3.65
N GLY A 96 6.72 -8.80 -4.16
CA GLY A 96 6.49 -9.10 -5.57
C GLY A 96 7.73 -9.02 -6.47
N THR A 97 8.91 -8.78 -5.91
CA THR A 97 10.17 -8.64 -6.68
C THR A 97 11.08 -9.86 -6.62
N GLN A 98 10.77 -10.85 -5.77
CA GLN A 98 11.61 -12.04 -5.58
C GLN A 98 10.86 -13.32 -5.94
N ALA A 99 11.61 -14.30 -6.45
CA ALA A 99 11.08 -15.63 -6.71
C ALA A 99 10.79 -16.36 -5.40
N GLY A 100 9.77 -17.22 -5.39
CA GLY A 100 9.37 -17.95 -4.20
C GLY A 100 8.29 -18.99 -4.49
N LYS A 101 7.25 -19.01 -3.65
CA LYS A 101 6.10 -19.91 -3.81
C LYS A 101 5.19 -19.52 -4.99
N ALA A 102 5.30 -18.27 -5.44
CA ALA A 102 4.57 -17.71 -6.56
C ALA A 102 5.53 -16.94 -7.49
N PRO A 103 5.13 -16.63 -8.74
CA PRO A 103 5.99 -15.93 -9.70
C PRO A 103 6.34 -14.50 -9.25
N VAL A 104 7.45 -13.99 -9.80
CA VAL A 104 7.90 -12.61 -9.62
C VAL A 104 6.98 -11.67 -10.38
N LEU A 105 6.22 -10.86 -9.66
CA LEU A 105 5.23 -9.95 -10.24
C LEU A 105 5.88 -8.75 -10.94
N ALA A 106 7.02 -8.28 -10.42
CA ALA A 106 7.77 -7.19 -11.02
C ALA A 106 8.27 -7.46 -12.45
N LEU A 107 8.31 -8.73 -12.89
CA LEU A 107 8.72 -9.12 -14.24
C LEU A 107 7.53 -9.58 -15.11
N SER A 108 6.32 -9.53 -14.58
CA SER A 108 5.14 -10.06 -15.25
C SER A 108 4.34 -8.95 -15.92
N THR A 109 4.20 -9.00 -17.24
CA THR A 109 3.33 -8.09 -18.00
C THR A 109 1.86 -8.25 -17.61
N ASN A 110 1.46 -9.43 -17.14
CA ASN A 110 0.11 -9.65 -16.63
C ASN A 110 -0.14 -8.89 -15.30
N ALA A 111 0.90 -8.68 -14.49
CA ALA A 111 0.77 -7.98 -13.20
C ALA A 111 0.56 -6.46 -13.36
N ILE A 112 0.80 -5.89 -14.55
CA ILE A 112 0.49 -4.49 -14.86
C ILE A 112 -0.84 -4.32 -15.61
N ASN A 113 -1.47 -5.41 -16.05
CA ASN A 113 -2.81 -5.39 -16.60
C ASN A 113 -3.84 -5.42 -15.46
N ALA A 114 -4.55 -4.31 -15.27
CA ALA A 114 -5.44 -4.14 -14.12
C ALA A 114 -6.60 -5.16 -14.12
N ASP A 115 -7.21 -5.44 -15.28
CA ASP A 115 -8.33 -6.38 -15.37
C ASP A 115 -7.88 -7.82 -15.14
N PHE A 116 -6.69 -8.17 -15.64
CA PHE A 116 -6.08 -9.46 -15.32
C PHE A 116 -5.86 -9.60 -13.82
N VAL A 117 -5.27 -8.60 -13.16
CA VAL A 117 -5.03 -8.65 -11.70
C VAL A 117 -6.34 -8.77 -10.93
N ARG A 118 -7.36 -7.98 -11.26
CA ARG A 118 -8.69 -8.08 -10.62
C ARG A 118 -9.26 -9.50 -10.76
N ASN A 119 -9.26 -10.01 -11.98
CA ASN A 119 -9.81 -11.33 -12.28
C ASN A 119 -9.01 -12.43 -11.58
N GLN A 120 -7.68 -12.37 -11.62
CA GLN A 120 -6.77 -13.34 -11.03
C GLN A 120 -6.85 -13.34 -9.50
N VAL A 121 -7.02 -12.18 -8.86
CA VAL A 121 -7.20 -12.07 -7.41
C VAL A 121 -8.58 -12.58 -7.00
N ARG A 122 -9.65 -12.18 -7.69
CA ARG A 122 -11.02 -12.53 -7.27
C ARG A 122 -11.43 -13.96 -7.63
N LYS A 123 -10.99 -14.45 -8.79
CA LYS A 123 -11.34 -15.81 -9.26
C LYS A 123 -10.25 -16.83 -8.98
N GLY A 124 -9.05 -16.40 -8.61
CA GLY A 124 -7.90 -17.28 -8.51
C GLY A 124 -7.46 -17.79 -9.88
N GLY A 125 -6.52 -18.73 -9.89
CA GLY A 125 -6.04 -19.39 -11.09
C GLY A 125 -4.82 -20.25 -10.82
N LYS A 126 -4.78 -21.44 -11.43
CA LYS A 126 -3.75 -22.46 -11.16
C LYS A 126 -3.56 -22.70 -9.66
N LEU A 127 -2.40 -22.34 -9.11
CA LEU A 127 -2.04 -22.50 -7.70
C LEU A 127 -2.35 -21.25 -6.86
N MET A 128 -2.84 -20.17 -7.48
CA MET A 128 -3.25 -18.97 -6.77
C MET A 128 -4.72 -19.10 -6.34
N PRO A 129 -5.03 -19.17 -5.04
CA PRO A 129 -6.41 -19.25 -4.57
C PRO A 129 -7.14 -17.92 -4.83
N PRO A 130 -8.48 -17.96 -4.95
CA PRO A 130 -9.29 -16.75 -4.97
C PRO A 130 -9.20 -16.02 -3.62
N ILE A 131 -9.12 -14.70 -3.67
CA ILE A 131 -9.07 -13.81 -2.51
C ILE A 131 -10.33 -12.93 -2.54
N SER A 132 -11.21 -13.13 -1.56
CA SER A 132 -12.48 -12.39 -1.46
C SER A 132 -12.29 -10.95 -1.00
N THR A 133 -13.35 -10.15 -1.14
CA THR A 133 -13.43 -8.77 -0.65
C THR A 133 -13.29 -8.66 0.87
N SER A 134 -13.60 -9.73 1.61
CA SER A 134 -13.39 -9.80 3.06
C SER A 134 -11.91 -9.84 3.47
N ARG A 135 -11.00 -10.25 2.56
CA ARG A 135 -9.55 -10.31 2.82
C ARG A 135 -8.81 -9.08 2.33
N ILE A 136 -9.27 -8.50 1.21
CA ILE A 136 -8.77 -7.24 0.67
C ILE A 136 -9.94 -6.53 -0.03
N SER A 137 -10.21 -5.29 0.38
CA SER A 137 -11.26 -4.48 -0.23
C SER A 137 -10.95 -4.20 -1.71
N ASP A 138 -11.95 -3.81 -2.50
CA ASP A 138 -11.69 -3.43 -3.89
C ASP A 138 -10.84 -2.16 -3.98
N ALA A 139 -11.02 -1.21 -3.07
CA ALA A 139 -10.18 0.00 -3.00
C ALA A 139 -8.71 -0.34 -2.70
N ASP A 140 -8.44 -1.25 -1.76
CA ASP A 140 -7.08 -1.70 -1.48
C ASP A 140 -6.48 -2.49 -2.64
N LEU A 141 -7.30 -3.27 -3.35
CA LEU A 141 -6.86 -3.98 -4.55
C LEU A 141 -6.47 -3.01 -5.67
N GLU A 142 -7.19 -1.89 -5.85
CA GLU A 142 -6.79 -0.84 -6.79
C GLU A 142 -5.46 -0.20 -6.39
N ASN A 143 -5.26 0.08 -5.10
CA ASN A 143 -3.98 0.58 -4.59
C ASN A 143 -2.84 -0.42 -4.89
N VAL A 144 -3.09 -1.72 -4.71
CA VAL A 144 -2.14 -2.78 -5.08
C VAL A 144 -1.83 -2.77 -6.58
N ILE A 145 -2.81 -2.58 -7.45
CA ILE A 145 -2.58 -2.50 -8.91
C ILE A 145 -1.67 -1.30 -9.25
N VAL A 146 -1.87 -0.15 -8.61
CA VAL A 146 -0.98 1.01 -8.76
C VAL A 146 0.43 0.67 -8.29
N TYR A 147 0.55 -0.02 -7.16
CA TYR A 147 1.84 -0.48 -6.65
C TYR A 147 2.55 -1.44 -7.61
N LEU A 148 1.84 -2.44 -8.15
CA LEU A 148 2.40 -3.42 -9.09
C LEU A 148 2.96 -2.74 -10.35
N LYS A 149 2.26 -1.72 -10.86
CA LYS A 149 2.76 -0.89 -11.96
C LYS A 149 4.04 -0.14 -11.57
N ALA A 150 4.11 0.40 -10.36
CA ALA A 150 5.26 1.15 -9.89
C ALA A 150 6.54 0.29 -9.72
N ILE A 151 6.40 -1.02 -9.46
CA ILE A 151 7.54 -1.93 -9.29
C ILE A 151 7.89 -2.75 -10.54
N HIS A 152 7.09 -2.64 -11.59
CA HIS A 152 7.33 -3.40 -12.81
C HIS A 152 8.62 -2.95 -13.47
N LYS A 153 9.45 -3.93 -13.86
CA LYS A 153 10.67 -3.73 -14.61
C LYS A 153 10.42 -4.21 -16.03
N SER A 154 10.63 -3.31 -17.00
CA SER A 154 10.58 -3.62 -18.43
C SER A 154 11.75 -4.48 -18.87
#